data_AF-A0A0N9NS40-F1
#
_entry.id   AF-A0A0N9NS40-F1
#
_cell.length_a   1.000
_cell.length_b   1.000
_cell.length_c   1.000
_cell.angle_alpha   90.00
_cell.angle_beta   90.00
_cell.angle_gamma   90.00
#
_symmetry.space_group_name_H-M   'P 1'
#
loop_
_entity.id
_entity.type
_entity.pdbx_description
1 polymer ?
#
loop_
_entity_poly.entity_id
_entity_poly.type
_entity_poly.pdbx_seq_one_letter_code
_entity_poly.pdbx_strand_id
1 'polypeptide(L)'
;MLAQGRVDGSWLKHLKQLQKTQVLILDDLGLEPLSNAQCNDLLEIVEDRYGQSSTLVVSQFPVDKWHGLMESPTTADAILDRLVHNGHRLVLQGESMRKSKTAVESEEKTG
;
A
#
# COMPACT_ATOMS: atom_id res chain seq x y z
N MET A 1 -10.29 5.91 -7.10
CA MET A 1 -10.99 4.81 -7.82
C MET A 1 -12.10 4.19 -6.98
N LEU A 2 -11.82 3.57 -5.83
CA LEU A 2 -12.85 2.88 -5.02
C LEU A 2 -13.92 3.83 -4.46
N ALA A 3 -13.49 4.97 -3.89
CA ALA A 3 -14.41 6.01 -3.41
C ALA A 3 -15.34 6.53 -4.53
N GLN A 4 -14.79 6.82 -5.70
CA GLN A 4 -15.58 7.21 -6.88
C GLN A 4 -16.52 6.09 -7.33
N GLY A 5 -16.04 4.84 -7.29
CA GLY A 5 -16.80 3.64 -7.61
C GLY A 5 -18.04 3.44 -6.74
N ARG A 6 -18.01 3.91 -5.48
CA ARG A 6 -19.17 3.86 -4.59
C ARG A 6 -20.25 4.84 -5.01
N VAL A 7 -19.88 5.96 -5.64
CA VAL A 7 -20.80 6.99 -6.12
C VAL A 7 -21.44 6.60 -7.46
N ASP A 8 -20.66 6.02 -8.37
CA ASP A 8 -21.10 5.70 -9.74
C ASP A 8 -21.53 4.22 -9.94
N GLY A 9 -21.49 3.41 -8.88
CA GLY A 9 -21.86 1.99 -8.90
C GLY A 9 -20.80 1.05 -9.45
N SER A 10 -19.62 1.54 -9.86
CA SER A 10 -18.54 0.72 -10.40
C SER A 10 -17.63 0.08 -9.34
N TRP A 11 -17.90 0.28 -8.04
CA TRP A 11 -17.09 -0.23 -6.93
C TRP A 11 -16.79 -1.73 -7.02
N LEU A 12 -17.81 -2.58 -7.17
CA LEU A 12 -17.64 -4.04 -7.30
C LEU A 12 -16.81 -4.43 -8.53
N LYS A 13 -16.92 -3.67 -9.63
CA LYS A 13 -16.13 -3.91 -10.84
C LYS A 13 -14.65 -3.64 -10.57
N HIS A 14 -14.34 -2.53 -9.89
CA HIS A 14 -12.97 -2.18 -9.52
C HIS A 14 -12.37 -3.20 -8.54
N LEU A 15 -13.11 -3.65 -7.53
CA LEU A 15 -12.65 -4.70 -6.64
C LEU A 15 -12.31 -6.00 -7.38
N LYS A 16 -13.22 -6.47 -8.24
CA LYS A 16 -12.96 -7.67 -9.07
C LYS A 16 -11.74 -7.51 -9.97
N GLN A 17 -11.47 -6.31 -10.47
CA GLN A 17 -10.28 -6.04 -11.26
C GLN A 17 -9.00 -6.13 -10.40
N LEU A 18 -9.02 -5.53 -9.20
CA LEU A 18 -7.90 -5.59 -8.26
C LEU A 18 -7.61 -7.03 -7.83
N GLN A 19 -8.64 -7.82 -7.51
CA GLN A 19 -8.51 -9.24 -7.16
C GLN A 19 -7.81 -10.06 -8.26
N LYS A 20 -8.15 -9.83 -9.54
CA LYS A 20 -7.57 -10.58 -10.68
C LYS A 20 -6.16 -10.14 -11.07
N THR A 21 -5.65 -9.07 -10.47
CA THR A 21 -4.31 -8.56 -10.81
C THR A 21 -3.27 -9.53 -10.27
N GLN A 22 -2.38 -10.04 -11.14
CA GLN A 22 -1.36 -11.01 -10.74
C GLN A 22 -0.41 -10.44 -9.67
N VAL A 23 -0.01 -9.17 -9.83
CA VAL A 23 0.79 -8.42 -8.87
C VAL A 23 0.14 -7.07 -8.62
N LEU A 24 -0.43 -6.90 -7.43
CA LEU A 24 -0.99 -5.62 -6.98
C LEU A 24 0.05 -4.89 -6.13
N ILE A 25 0.34 -3.63 -6.48
CA ILE A 25 1.22 -2.76 -5.71
C ILE A 25 0.38 -1.73 -4.97
N LEU A 26 0.49 -1.73 -3.64
CA LEU A 26 -0.05 -0.72 -2.76
C LEU A 26 1.10 0.22 -2.36
N ASP A 27 1.16 1.37 -3.02
CA ASP A 27 2.20 2.36 -2.77
C ASP A 27 1.79 3.33 -1.65
N ASP A 28 2.78 3.92 -0.98
CA ASP A 28 2.61 4.96 0.04
C ASP A 28 1.65 4.62 1.20
N LEU A 29 1.61 3.35 1.62
CA LEU A 29 0.77 2.95 2.76
C LEU A 29 1.21 3.68 4.03
N GLY A 30 0.27 4.39 4.66
CA GLY A 30 0.47 5.01 5.95
C GLY A 30 0.95 6.45 5.95
N LEU A 31 0.99 7.13 4.79
CA LEU A 31 1.21 8.59 4.77
C LEU A 31 0.21 9.34 5.66
N GLU A 32 -1.02 8.86 5.73
CA GLU A 32 -2.06 9.31 6.65
C GLU A 32 -2.74 8.09 7.31
N PRO A 33 -3.32 8.26 8.51
CA PRO A 33 -4.16 7.23 9.10
C PRO A 33 -5.31 6.83 8.17
N LEU A 34 -5.58 5.53 8.09
CA LEU A 34 -6.68 4.99 7.32
C LEU A 34 -7.97 5.11 8.12
N SER A 35 -8.97 5.75 7.52
CA SER A 35 -10.34 5.72 8.02
C SER A 35 -10.89 4.29 8.05
N ASN A 36 -11.91 4.04 8.87
CA ASN A 36 -12.61 2.75 8.91
C ASN A 36 -13.09 2.27 7.53
N ALA A 37 -13.58 3.17 6.67
CA ALA A 37 -14.02 2.81 5.32
C ALA A 37 -12.84 2.33 4.44
N GLN A 38 -11.69 3.00 4.53
CA GLN A 38 -10.47 2.60 3.81
C GLN A 38 -9.91 1.28 4.35
N CYS A 39 -9.97 1.07 5.67
CA CYS A 39 -9.57 -0.20 6.27
C CYS A 39 -10.46 -1.35 5.77
N ASN A 40 -11.77 -1.14 5.66
CA ASN A 40 -12.68 -2.15 5.14
C ASN A 40 -12.44 -2.46 3.65
N ASP A 41 -12.24 -1.42 2.82
CA ASP A 41 -11.86 -1.58 1.41
C ASP A 41 -10.55 -2.37 1.28
N LEU A 42 -9.55 -2.04 2.10
CA LEU A 42 -8.26 -2.73 2.10
C LEU A 42 -8.41 -4.19 2.55
N LEU A 43 -9.18 -4.44 3.62
CA LEU A 43 -9.43 -5.78 4.13
C LEU A 43 -10.06 -6.68 3.06
N GLU A 44 -11.09 -6.20 2.37
CA GLU A 44 -11.76 -6.95 1.29
C GLU A 44 -10.76 -7.32 0.17
N ILE A 45 -9.91 -6.38 -0.23
CA ILE A 45 -8.88 -6.63 -1.24
C ILE A 45 -7.86 -7.66 -0.77
N VAL A 46 -7.34 -7.54 0.46
CA VAL A 46 -6.28 -8.45 0.93
C VAL A 46 -6.82 -9.84 1.27
N GLU A 47 -8.08 -9.95 1.72
CA GLU A 47 -8.77 -11.21 1.95
C GLU A 47 -8.86 -12.02 0.67
N ASP A 48 -9.44 -11.45 -0.38
CA ASP A 48 -9.65 -12.17 -1.64
C ASP A 48 -8.36 -12.54 -2.36
N ARG A 49 -7.28 -11.79 -2.08
CA ARG A 49 -5.96 -12.03 -2.66
C ARG A 49 -5.11 -13.01 -1.84
N TYR A 50 -5.45 -13.22 -0.57
CA TYR A 50 -4.64 -14.02 0.35
C TYR A 50 -4.49 -15.46 -0.15
N GLY A 51 -3.22 -15.88 -0.34
CA GLY A 51 -2.88 -17.19 -0.89
C GLY A 51 -3.23 -17.42 -2.37
N GLN A 52 -3.78 -16.41 -3.07
CA GLN A 52 -4.19 -16.52 -4.48
C GLN A 52 -3.29 -15.73 -5.44
N SER A 53 -2.82 -14.56 -5.03
CA SER A 53 -2.01 -13.66 -5.89
C SER A 53 -1.07 -12.77 -5.08
N SER A 54 -0.04 -12.23 -5.73
CA SER A 54 1.02 -11.48 -5.04
C SER A 54 0.62 -10.05 -4.74
N THR A 55 0.83 -9.59 -3.51
CA THR A 55 0.62 -8.19 -3.12
C THR A 55 1.93 -7.60 -2.62
N LEU A 56 2.35 -6.49 -3.23
CA LEU A 56 3.50 -5.71 -2.78
C LEU A 56 2.98 -4.46 -2.08
N VAL A 57 3.53 -4.18 -0.89
CA VAL A 57 3.20 -2.97 -0.14
C VAL A 57 4.45 -2.15 0.06
N VAL A 58 4.37 -0.86 -0.26
CA VAL A 58 5.44 0.11 -0.06
C VAL A 58 4.97 1.11 0.99
N SER A 59 5.81 1.37 1.99
CA SER A 59 5.50 2.28 3.09
C SER A 59 6.77 2.96 3.57
N GLN A 60 6.62 4.20 4.03
CA GLN A 60 7.66 4.92 4.77
C GLN A 60 7.73 4.49 6.24
N PHE A 61 6.71 3.81 6.74
CA PHE A 61 6.62 3.36 8.12
C PHE A 61 7.02 1.90 8.25
N PRO A 62 7.76 1.54 9.32
CA PRO A 62 8.02 0.15 9.59
C PRO A 62 6.72 -0.58 10.00
N VAL A 63 6.67 -1.90 9.75
CA VAL A 63 5.45 -2.72 9.84
C VAL A 63 4.90 -2.76 11.27
N ASP A 64 5.76 -2.68 12.27
CA ASP A 64 5.36 -2.58 13.69
C ASP A 64 4.56 -1.31 14.01
N LYS A 65 4.57 -0.32 13.13
CA LYS A 65 3.74 0.90 13.25
C LYS A 65 2.42 0.81 12.50
N TRP A 66 2.24 -0.16 11.60
CA TRP A 66 1.08 -0.20 10.71
C TRP A 66 -0.23 -0.41 11.45
N HIS A 67 -0.21 -1.18 12.54
CA HIS A 67 -1.41 -1.35 13.38
C HIS A 67 -1.94 0.00 13.89
N GLY A 68 -1.07 0.93 14.25
CA GLY A 68 -1.46 2.26 14.75
C GLY A 68 -1.95 3.22 13.68
N LEU A 69 -1.82 2.87 12.40
CA LEU A 69 -2.31 3.67 11.27
C LEU A 69 -3.80 3.44 11.00
N MET A 70 -4.41 2.42 11.61
CA MET A 70 -5.77 1.99 11.32
C MET A 70 -6.67 2.29 12.53
N GLU A 71 -7.87 2.83 12.28
CA GLU A 71 -8.80 3.20 13.35
C GLU A 71 -9.36 2.00 14.13
N SER A 72 -9.52 0.85 13.48
CA SER A 72 -10.09 -0.38 14.05
C SER A 72 -8.99 -1.41 14.35
N PRO A 73 -8.70 -1.72 15.63
CA PRO A 73 -7.72 -2.75 15.99
C PRO A 73 -8.03 -4.12 15.37
N THR A 74 -9.31 -4.53 15.40
CA THR A 74 -9.74 -5.80 14.82
C THR A 74 -9.47 -5.88 13.32
N THR A 75 -9.75 -4.80 12.59
CA THR A 75 -9.49 -4.73 11.15
C THR A 75 -7.99 -4.69 10.87
N ALA A 76 -7.23 -4.00 11.73
CA ALA A 76 -5.78 -3.93 11.64
C ALA A 76 -5.12 -5.31 11.79
N ASP A 77 -5.52 -6.07 12.81
CA ASP A 77 -5.05 -7.45 13.01
C ASP A 77 -5.35 -8.31 11.77
N ALA A 78 -6.58 -8.25 11.26
CA ALA A 78 -6.98 -9.04 10.10
C ALA A 78 -6.19 -8.68 8.82
N ILE A 79 -5.89 -7.40 8.60
CA ILE A 79 -5.08 -6.95 7.46
C ILE A 79 -3.62 -7.38 7.63
N LEU A 80 -3.05 -7.19 8.82
CA LEU A 80 -1.66 -7.53 9.11
C LEU A 80 -1.42 -9.03 9.04
N ASP A 81 -2.37 -9.85 9.50
CA ASP A 81 -2.29 -11.30 9.38
C ASP A 81 -2.17 -11.74 7.90
N ARG A 82 -2.94 -11.11 7.00
CA ARG A 82 -2.91 -11.45 5.57
C ARG A 82 -1.70 -10.91 4.83
N LEU A 83 -1.24 -9.70 5.16
CA LEU A 83 -0.15 -9.03 4.47
C LEU A 83 1.23 -9.41 5.01
N VAL A 84 1.36 -9.54 6.33
CA VAL A 84 2.66 -9.63 7.01
C VAL A 84 2.99 -11.06 7.39
N HIS A 85 2.03 -11.86 7.86
CA HIS A 85 2.32 -13.19 8.41
C HIS A 85 3.06 -14.09 7.42
N ASN A 86 2.66 -14.05 6.14
CA ASN A 86 3.29 -14.81 5.05
C ASN A 86 4.15 -13.92 4.12
N GLY A 87 4.40 -12.67 4.50
CA GLY A 87 5.08 -11.68 3.68
C GLY A 87 6.59 -11.68 3.87
N HIS A 88 7.33 -11.44 2.79
CA HIS A 88 8.76 -11.10 2.89
C HIS A 88 8.91 -9.61 3.20
N ARG A 89 9.69 -9.29 4.24
CA ARG A 89 9.95 -7.91 4.65
C ARG A 89 11.32 -7.45 4.18
N LEU A 90 11.33 -6.39 3.37
CA LEU A 90 12.56 -5.70 2.96
C LEU A 90 12.59 -4.32 3.62
N VAL A 91 13.56 -4.12 4.53
CA VAL A 91 13.81 -2.81 5.14
C VAL A 91 14.86 -2.11 4.32
N LEU A 92 14.46 -1.08 3.58
CA LEU A 92 15.36 -0.27 2.76
C LEU A 92 16.02 0.80 3.62
N GLN A 93 17.31 1.05 3.35
CA GLN A 93 18.11 2.08 4.01
C GLN A 93 18.89 2.84 2.95
N GLY A 94 19.27 4.09 3.25
CA GLY A 94 20.04 4.93 2.36
C GLY A 94 19.43 6.32 2.20
N GLU A 95 20.12 7.17 1.45
CA GLU A 95 19.66 8.52 1.17
C GLU A 95 18.55 8.54 0.10
N SER A 96 17.78 9.62 0.09
CA SER A 96 16.78 9.84 -0.95
C SER A 96 17.44 9.97 -2.33
N MET A 97 17.11 9.06 -3.23
CA MET A 97 17.54 9.09 -4.63
C MET A 97 17.01 10.32 -5.39
N ARG A 98 16.04 11.07 -4.83
CA ARG A 98 15.58 12.33 -5.43
C ARG A 98 16.65 13.42 -5.36
N LYS A 99 17.53 13.39 -4.34
CA LYS A 99 18.64 14.36 -4.18
C LYS A 99 19.72 14.19 -5.25
N SER A 100 19.99 12.95 -5.69
CA SER A 100 21.06 12.70 -6.65
C SER A 100 20.75 13.26 -8.04
N LYS A 101 19.47 13.38 -8.43
CA LYS A 101 19.09 13.99 -9.72
C LYS A 101 19.42 15.48 -9.79
N THR A 102 19.33 16.21 -8.68
CA THR A 102 19.62 17.65 -8.65
C THR A 102 21.13 17.95 -8.73
N ALA A 103 21.97 17.03 -8.23
CA ALA A 103 23.43 17.19 -8.29
C ALA A 103 24.00 16.97 -9.70
N VAL A 104 23.38 16.09 -10.51
CA VAL A 104 23.83 15.78 -11.88
C VAL A 104 23.63 16.98 -12.83
N GLU A 105 22.61 17.82 -12.60
CA GLU A 105 22.37 19.02 -13.42
C GLU A 105 23.27 20.21 -13.05
N SER A 106 23.89 20.23 -11.85
CA SER A 106 24.80 21.30 -11.44
C SER A 106 26.24 21.15 -11.94
N GLU A 107 26.64 19.94 -12.35
CA GLU A 107 28.00 19.68 -12.87
C GLU A 107 28.11 19.88 -14.39
N GLU A 108 27.01 19.84 -15.14
CA GLU A 108 27.01 20.02 -16.61
C GLU A 108 27.08 21.49 -17.07
N LYS A 109 27.04 22.47 -16.15
CA LYS A 109 27.10 23.91 -16.48
C LYS A 109 28.45 24.58 -16.19
N THR A 110 29.52 23.82 -15.95
CA THR A 110 30.86 24.38 -15.71
C THR A 110 31.98 23.71 -16.52
N GLY A 111 31.63 23.03 -17.62
CA GLY A 111 32.58 22.48 -18.60
C GLY A 111 32.74 23.38 -19.83
#